data_AF-A0A2D9S883-F1
#
_entry.id   AF-A0A2D9S883-F1
#
_cell.length_a   1.000
_cell.length_b   1.000
_cell.length_c   1.000
_cell.angle_alpha   90.00
_cell.angle_beta   90.00
_cell.angle_gamma   90.00
#
_symmetry.space_group_name_H-M   'P 1'
#
loop_
_entity.id
_entity.type
_entity.pdbx_description
1 polymer ?
#
loop_
_entity_poly.entity_id
_entity_poly.type
_entity_poly.pdbx_seq_one_letter_code
_entity_poly.pdbx_strand_id
1 'polypeptide(L)'
;MKAKSAGRFKKLYGKRDKEVMYATANKLAQKEQLKVMYYQDFIKLVEGNPTTRMLTKSKTKQTGNISADRGSDEKTNREKRKGLEKDLKKKGIGYKKGVGEYKYKSDDGKEGTGREVTYQTSPGKGMSKRRFGKVMRRLGRKHGQESVITKDKDKPARLHDTQSKKPGKSANLGKSNPGKNPKGEGETSGTKIRSGKLPKTNKKAYHYN
;
A
#
# COMPACT_ATOMS: atom_id res chain seq x y z
N MET A 1 27.14 15.92 -25.55
CA MET A 1 26.33 16.07 -26.78
C MET A 1 25.16 17.00 -26.50
N LYS A 2 25.16 18.24 -27.03
CA LYS A 2 24.07 19.22 -26.84
C LYS A 2 22.84 18.82 -27.68
N ALA A 3 21.65 18.93 -27.11
CA ALA A 3 20.36 18.56 -27.70
C ALA A 3 20.08 19.35 -29.01
N LYS A 4 20.37 18.74 -30.17
CA LYS A 4 20.14 19.32 -31.50
C LYS A 4 18.68 19.22 -31.99
N SER A 5 17.76 18.58 -31.26
CA SER A 5 16.40 18.32 -31.73
C SER A 5 15.43 19.49 -31.54
N ALA A 6 15.54 20.24 -30.43
CA ALA A 6 14.60 21.31 -30.11
C ALA A 6 14.62 22.48 -31.10
N GLY A 7 15.77 22.80 -31.69
CA GLY A 7 15.91 23.88 -32.66
C GLY A 7 15.31 23.58 -34.05
N ARG A 8 15.11 22.30 -34.39
CA ARG A 8 14.68 21.89 -35.73
C ARG A 8 13.17 22.08 -35.95
N PHE A 9 12.36 21.83 -34.91
CA PHE A 9 10.89 22.03 -34.97
C PHE A 9 10.50 23.51 -35.04
N LYS A 10 11.14 24.37 -34.24
CA LYS A 10 10.88 25.82 -34.26
C LYS A 10 11.23 26.46 -35.61
N LYS A 11 12.26 25.95 -36.29
CA LYS A 11 12.64 26.38 -37.64
C LYS A 11 11.63 25.96 -38.71
N LEU A 12 10.96 24.81 -38.55
CA LEU A 12 10.01 24.27 -39.53
C LEU A 12 8.57 24.77 -39.33
N TYR A 13 8.15 24.97 -38.09
CA TYR A 13 6.75 25.23 -37.74
C TYR A 13 6.52 26.57 -37.02
N GLY A 14 7.57 27.37 -36.83
CA GLY A 14 7.48 28.73 -36.28
C GLY A 14 6.77 28.78 -34.92
N LYS A 15 5.74 29.63 -34.80
CA LYS A 15 4.94 29.81 -33.57
C LYS A 15 4.08 28.58 -33.20
N ARG A 16 3.91 27.63 -34.12
CA ARG A 16 3.10 26.41 -33.94
C ARG A 16 3.95 25.17 -33.58
N ASP A 17 5.23 25.36 -33.29
CA ASP A 17 6.18 24.30 -32.97
C ASP A 17 5.71 23.37 -31.85
N LYS A 18 5.18 23.94 -30.76
CA LYS A 18 4.65 23.17 -29.63
C LYS A 18 3.40 22.39 -30.01
N GLU A 19 2.46 23.03 -30.72
CA GLU A 19 1.20 22.42 -31.14
C GLU A 19 1.45 21.21 -32.05
N VAL A 20 2.33 21.36 -33.05
CA VAL A 20 2.71 20.28 -33.98
C VAL A 20 3.46 19.18 -33.26
N MET A 21 4.35 19.51 -32.31
CA MET A 21 5.05 18.52 -31.49
C MET A 21 4.08 17.69 -30.65
N TYR A 22 3.10 18.32 -29.98
CA TYR A 22 2.09 17.62 -29.20
C TYR A 22 1.17 16.76 -30.08
N ALA A 23 0.72 17.27 -31.21
CA ALA A 23 -0.09 16.50 -32.16
C ALA A 23 0.67 15.28 -32.70
N THR A 24 1.95 15.43 -33.01
CA THR A 24 2.82 14.35 -33.49
C THR A 24 3.09 13.30 -32.41
N ALA A 25 3.37 13.73 -31.17
CA ALA A 25 3.55 12.82 -30.05
C ALA A 25 2.27 12.04 -29.73
N ASN A 26 1.11 12.68 -29.77
CA ASN A 26 -0.18 12.02 -29.56
C ASN A 26 -0.52 11.04 -30.69
N LYS A 27 -0.22 11.38 -31.94
CA LYS A 27 -0.41 10.51 -33.11
C LYS A 27 0.53 9.29 -33.08
N LEU A 28 1.77 9.49 -32.64
CA LEU A 28 2.73 8.39 -32.40
C LEU A 28 2.27 7.48 -31.26
N ALA A 29 1.82 8.05 -30.15
CA ALA A 29 1.28 7.27 -29.02
C ALA A 29 0.04 6.46 -29.41
N GLN A 30 -0.87 7.02 -30.21
CA GLN A 30 -2.01 6.29 -30.77
C GLN A 30 -1.59 5.16 -31.72
N LYS A 31 -0.57 5.39 -32.57
CA LYS A 31 -0.04 4.41 -33.51
C LYS A 31 0.60 3.20 -32.81
N GLU A 32 1.23 3.41 -31.65
CA GLU A 32 1.83 2.35 -30.83
C GLU A 32 0.84 1.66 -29.87
N GLN A 33 -0.47 1.93 -29.98
CA GLN A 33 -1.50 1.50 -29.00
C GLN A 33 -1.17 1.87 -27.54
N LEU A 34 -0.26 2.83 -27.33
CA LEU A 34 0.01 3.37 -26.01
C LEU A 34 -1.20 4.20 -25.62
N LYS A 35 -1.99 3.69 -24.66
CA LYS A 35 -3.11 4.42 -24.06
C LYS A 35 -2.66 5.84 -23.73
N VAL A 36 -3.13 6.82 -24.49
CA VAL A 36 -2.90 8.25 -24.22
C VAL A 36 -3.55 8.52 -22.86
N MET A 37 -2.73 8.55 -21.82
CA MET A 37 -3.19 8.81 -20.46
C MET A 37 -3.50 10.29 -20.34
N TYR A 38 -4.77 10.64 -20.38
CA TYR A 38 -5.20 12.01 -20.11
C TYR A 38 -4.74 12.44 -18.71
N TYR A 39 -4.40 13.71 -18.51
CA TYR A 39 -3.90 14.21 -17.22
C TYR A 39 -4.84 13.90 -16.05
N GLN A 40 -6.16 13.92 -16.28
CA GLN A 40 -7.14 13.48 -15.27
C GLN A 40 -7.08 11.98 -14.97
N ASP A 41 -6.79 11.13 -15.96
CA ASP A 41 -6.61 9.70 -15.77
C ASP A 41 -5.26 9.40 -15.11
N PHE A 42 -4.22 10.16 -15.43
CA PHE A 42 -2.94 10.15 -14.71
C PHE A 42 -3.13 10.53 -13.24
N ILE A 43 -3.85 11.62 -12.95
CA ILE A 43 -4.21 12.00 -11.57
C ILE A 43 -5.06 10.91 -10.91
N LYS A 44 -6.08 10.33 -11.58
CA LYS A 44 -6.87 9.23 -11.00
C LYS A 44 -6.03 7.97 -10.74
N LEU A 45 -5.04 7.68 -11.57
CA LEU A 45 -4.22 6.46 -11.50
C LEU A 45 -3.04 6.60 -10.51
N VAL A 46 -2.41 7.77 -10.46
CA VAL A 46 -1.26 8.11 -9.60
C VAL A 46 -1.69 8.71 -8.26
N GLU A 47 -2.68 9.61 -8.27
CA GLU A 47 -3.10 10.37 -7.08
C GLU A 47 -4.43 9.89 -6.48
N GLY A 48 -5.38 9.44 -7.30
CA GLY A 48 -6.76 9.10 -6.92
C GLY A 48 -6.98 7.66 -6.49
N ASN A 49 -6.08 6.73 -6.83
CA ASN A 49 -6.16 5.35 -6.36
C ASN A 49 -5.35 5.19 -5.06
N PRO A 50 -6.04 5.11 -3.90
CA PRO A 50 -5.37 5.03 -2.61
C PRO A 50 -4.47 3.80 -2.47
N THR A 51 -4.73 2.73 -3.24
CA THR A 51 -3.89 1.53 -3.32
C THR A 51 -2.59 1.81 -4.08
N THR A 52 -2.62 2.58 -5.18
CA THR A 52 -1.40 2.98 -5.90
C THR A 52 -0.47 3.76 -4.97
N ARG A 53 -0.99 4.73 -4.21
CA ARG A 53 -0.18 5.47 -3.22
C ARG A 53 0.43 4.55 -2.16
N MET A 54 -0.33 3.55 -1.68
CA MET A 54 0.16 2.59 -0.70
C MET A 54 1.26 1.70 -1.29
N LEU A 55 1.09 1.25 -2.53
CA LEU A 55 2.06 0.47 -3.28
C LEU A 55 3.35 1.27 -3.52
N THR A 56 3.24 2.51 -4.01
CA THR A 56 4.39 3.40 -4.24
C THR A 56 5.14 3.67 -2.94
N LYS A 57 4.43 3.92 -1.83
CA LYS A 57 5.07 4.06 -0.52
C LYS A 57 5.77 2.77 -0.09
N SER A 58 5.15 1.62 -0.30
CA SER A 58 5.76 0.34 0.05
C SER A 58 7.03 0.05 -0.76
N LYS A 59 7.11 0.52 -2.02
CA LYS A 59 8.31 0.43 -2.86
C LYS A 59 9.39 1.46 -2.51
N THR A 60 9.01 2.69 -2.17
CA THR A 60 9.98 3.82 -2.08
C THR A 60 10.36 4.20 -0.65
N LYS A 61 9.59 3.78 0.35
CA LYS A 61 9.73 4.18 1.74
C LYS A 61 9.67 2.96 2.66
N GLN A 62 10.06 3.18 3.91
CA GLN A 62 9.82 2.20 4.96
C GLN A 62 8.34 2.23 5.36
N THR A 63 7.71 1.06 5.37
CA THR A 63 6.29 0.91 5.73
C THR A 63 6.08 -0.28 6.67
N GLY A 64 4.96 -0.31 7.36
CA GLY A 64 4.49 -1.53 8.04
C GLY A 64 2.97 -1.67 7.92
N ASN A 65 2.45 -2.89 8.00
CA ASN A 65 1.01 -3.15 8.03
C ASN A 65 0.66 -3.80 9.38
N ILE A 66 -0.34 -3.24 10.06
CA ILE A 66 -0.79 -3.65 11.40
C ILE A 66 -2.31 -3.53 11.46
N SER A 67 -2.97 -4.40 12.21
CA SER A 67 -4.43 -4.46 12.38
C SER A 67 -4.78 -4.78 13.83
N ALA A 68 -5.91 -4.25 14.30
CA ALA A 68 -6.43 -4.51 15.65
C ALA A 68 -7.73 -5.34 15.65
N ASP A 69 -8.23 -5.74 14.48
CA ASP A 69 -9.53 -6.42 14.37
C ASP A 69 -9.42 -7.89 14.78
N ARG A 70 -10.22 -8.32 15.74
CA ARG A 70 -10.26 -9.71 16.22
C ARG A 70 -11.70 -10.17 16.37
N GLY A 71 -12.03 -11.28 15.71
CA GLY A 71 -13.38 -11.80 15.68
C GLY A 71 -14.34 -10.94 14.87
N SER A 72 -15.63 -11.28 14.93
CA SER A 72 -16.69 -10.70 14.11
C SER A 72 -17.35 -9.45 14.71
N ASP A 73 -17.12 -9.13 15.99
CA ASP A 73 -17.78 -7.98 16.62
C ASP A 73 -17.16 -6.64 16.22
N GLU A 74 -17.89 -5.91 15.38
CA GLU A 74 -17.53 -4.60 14.85
C GLU A 74 -17.49 -3.50 15.94
N LYS A 75 -18.26 -3.60 17.03
CA LYS A 75 -18.22 -2.60 18.11
C LYS A 75 -16.89 -2.71 18.87
N THR A 76 -16.56 -3.90 19.35
CA THR A 76 -15.29 -4.19 20.01
C THR A 76 -14.09 -3.90 19.09
N ASN A 77 -14.18 -4.26 17.81
CA ASN A 77 -13.12 -3.96 16.84
C ASN A 77 -12.91 -2.46 16.67
N ARG A 78 -13.97 -1.65 16.66
CA ARG A 78 -13.84 -0.18 16.58
C ARG A 78 -13.12 0.40 17.79
N GLU A 79 -13.34 -0.14 18.98
CA GLU A 79 -12.64 0.29 20.20
C GLU A 79 -11.15 -0.08 20.16
N LYS A 80 -10.83 -1.32 19.75
CA LYS A 80 -9.46 -1.78 19.53
C LYS A 80 -8.73 -0.92 18.49
N ARG A 81 -9.38 -0.63 17.35
CA ARG A 81 -8.91 0.29 16.31
C ARG A 81 -8.57 1.68 16.89
N LYS A 82 -9.46 2.27 17.71
CA LYS A 82 -9.20 3.56 18.37
C LYS A 82 -8.00 3.50 19.31
N GLY A 83 -7.84 2.41 20.07
CA GLY A 83 -6.67 2.18 20.94
C GLY A 83 -5.37 2.14 20.14
N LEU A 84 -5.34 1.37 19.05
CA LEU A 84 -4.20 1.28 18.15
C LEU A 84 -3.86 2.64 17.54
N GLU A 85 -4.85 3.41 17.09
CA GLU A 85 -4.66 4.76 16.54
C GLU A 85 -4.04 5.73 17.54
N LYS A 86 -4.49 5.70 18.80
CA LYS A 86 -3.91 6.51 19.89
C LYS A 86 -2.44 6.14 20.11
N ASP A 87 -2.11 4.85 20.14
CA ASP A 87 -0.74 4.39 20.34
C ASP A 87 0.18 4.76 19.17
N LEU A 88 -0.30 4.61 17.93
CA LEU A 88 0.45 5.00 16.73
C LEU A 88 0.78 6.50 16.76
N LYS A 89 -0.22 7.35 17.09
CA LYS A 89 -0.02 8.79 17.25
C LYS A 89 0.98 9.11 18.37
N LYS A 90 0.85 8.47 19.54
CA LYS A 90 1.77 8.66 20.68
C LYS A 90 3.21 8.28 20.34
N LYS A 91 3.41 7.34 19.41
CA LYS A 91 4.74 6.95 18.91
C LYS A 91 5.24 7.78 17.73
N GLY A 92 4.48 8.78 17.29
CA GLY A 92 4.81 9.62 16.13
C GLY A 92 4.76 8.85 14.81
N ILE A 93 4.04 7.73 14.76
CA ILE A 93 3.93 6.90 13.56
C ILE A 93 2.75 7.41 12.73
N GLY A 94 3.03 7.81 11.49
CA GLY A 94 2.00 8.13 10.52
C GLY A 94 1.30 6.87 10.03
N TYR A 95 0.00 6.93 9.77
CA TYR A 95 -0.76 5.79 9.26
C TYR A 95 -1.84 6.19 8.27
N LYS A 96 -2.23 5.22 7.43
CA LYS A 96 -3.38 5.29 6.53
C LYS A 96 -4.20 4.00 6.68
N LYS A 97 -5.51 4.17 6.86
CA LYS A 97 -6.46 3.05 6.93
C LYS A 97 -6.71 2.47 5.54
N GLY A 98 -6.83 1.14 5.49
CA GLY A 98 -7.16 0.36 4.31
C GLY A 98 -7.88 -0.92 4.73
N VAL A 99 -8.16 -1.80 3.77
CA VAL A 99 -8.77 -3.11 4.06
C VAL A 99 -7.76 -4.20 3.77
N GLY A 100 -7.48 -5.01 4.78
CA GLY A 100 -6.69 -6.24 4.66
C GLY A 100 -7.63 -7.40 4.35
N GLU A 101 -7.21 -8.28 3.44
CA GLU A 101 -7.92 -9.53 3.16
C GLU A 101 -6.93 -10.69 3.24
N TYR A 102 -7.35 -11.79 3.85
CA TYR A 102 -6.53 -12.98 4.01
C TYR A 102 -7.43 -14.21 3.91
N LYS A 103 -6.93 -15.27 3.28
CA LYS A 103 -7.56 -16.58 3.39
C LYS A 103 -7.26 -17.21 4.75
N TYR A 104 -8.26 -17.86 5.34
CA TYR A 104 -8.09 -18.72 6.49
C TYR A 104 -8.77 -20.06 6.20
N LYS A 105 -8.29 -21.13 6.86
CA LYS A 105 -9.00 -22.39 6.92
C LYS A 105 -9.64 -22.49 8.29
N SER A 106 -10.95 -22.68 8.34
CA SER A 106 -11.65 -22.99 9.59
C SER A 106 -11.27 -24.40 10.05
N ASP A 107 -11.56 -24.71 11.31
CA ASP A 107 -11.33 -26.04 11.88
C ASP A 107 -12.08 -27.14 11.11
N ASP A 108 -13.23 -26.80 10.51
CA ASP A 108 -14.02 -27.68 9.63
C ASP A 108 -13.40 -27.88 8.21
N GLY A 109 -12.18 -27.42 7.97
CA GLY A 109 -11.49 -27.51 6.68
C GLY A 109 -12.03 -26.58 5.58
N LYS A 110 -13.07 -25.78 5.87
CA LYS A 110 -13.64 -24.82 4.93
C LYS A 110 -12.71 -23.62 4.74
N GLU A 111 -12.44 -23.25 3.50
CA GLU A 111 -11.70 -22.02 3.19
C GLU A 111 -12.61 -20.80 3.31
N GLY A 112 -12.21 -19.85 4.16
CA GLY A 112 -12.86 -18.57 4.35
C GLY A 112 -11.97 -17.40 3.91
N THR A 113 -12.58 -16.24 3.68
CA THR A 113 -11.84 -14.98 3.48
C THR A 113 -12.09 -14.06 4.68
N GLY A 114 -11.05 -13.82 5.46
CA GLY A 114 -11.04 -12.84 6.54
C GLY A 114 -10.83 -11.45 5.97
N ARG A 115 -11.58 -10.47 6.50
CA ARG A 115 -11.46 -9.06 6.13
C ARG A 115 -11.26 -8.24 7.38
N GLU A 116 -10.29 -7.35 7.35
CA GLU A 116 -9.94 -6.51 8.50
C GLU A 116 -9.63 -5.08 8.10
N VAL A 117 -9.81 -4.15 9.03
CA VAL A 117 -9.29 -2.80 8.91
C VAL A 117 -7.79 -2.83 9.21
N THR A 118 -7.00 -2.62 8.16
CA THR A 118 -5.55 -2.59 8.26
C THR A 118 -5.01 -1.17 8.19
N TYR A 119 -3.86 -0.95 8.82
CA TYR A 119 -3.17 0.32 8.90
C TYR A 119 -1.83 0.19 8.21
N GLN A 120 -1.67 0.84 7.05
CA GLN A 120 -0.34 1.04 6.49
C GLN A 120 0.32 2.21 7.22
N THR A 121 1.37 1.89 7.94
CA THR A 121 2.14 2.78 8.80
C THR A 121 3.44 3.20 8.13
N SER A 122 3.94 4.38 8.52
CA SER A 122 5.24 4.92 8.13
C SER A 122 5.96 5.46 9.36
N PRO A 123 7.29 5.28 9.47
CA PRO A 123 8.05 5.78 10.61
C PRO A 123 7.92 7.29 10.77
N GLY A 124 7.96 7.76 12.01
CA GLY A 124 8.05 9.18 12.32
C GLY A 124 9.39 9.79 11.89
N LYS A 125 9.45 11.12 11.82
CA LYS A 125 10.68 11.85 11.49
C LYS A 125 11.81 11.45 12.47
N GLY A 126 12.98 11.10 11.94
CA GLY A 126 14.14 10.65 12.72
C GLY A 126 14.04 9.23 13.30
N MET A 127 12.96 8.48 13.05
CA MET A 127 12.83 7.11 13.55
C MET A 127 13.62 6.13 12.69
N SER A 128 14.62 5.46 13.28
CA SER A 128 15.41 4.45 12.57
C SER A 128 14.60 3.21 12.22
N LYS A 129 15.05 2.48 11.19
CA LYS A 129 14.41 1.24 10.75
C LYS A 129 14.24 0.23 11.88
N ARG A 130 15.28 0.07 12.68
CA ARG A 130 15.31 -0.85 13.83
C ARG A 130 14.30 -0.43 14.89
N ARG A 131 14.22 0.86 15.20
CA ARG A 131 13.27 1.39 16.19
C ARG A 131 11.83 1.22 15.70
N PHE A 132 11.56 1.54 14.44
CA PHE A 132 10.23 1.34 13.85
C PHE A 132 9.80 -0.12 13.92
N GLY A 133 10.65 -1.07 13.48
CA GLY A 133 10.33 -2.50 13.55
C GLY A 133 10.07 -2.99 14.98
N LYS A 134 10.84 -2.53 15.97
CA LYS A 134 10.60 -2.84 17.39
C LYS A 134 9.25 -2.30 17.88
N VAL A 135 8.90 -1.06 17.53
CA VAL A 135 7.63 -0.44 17.92
C VAL A 135 6.46 -1.20 17.29
N MET A 136 6.53 -1.49 15.99
CA MET A 136 5.50 -2.23 15.27
C MET A 136 5.23 -3.60 15.91
N ARG A 137 6.29 -4.36 16.25
CA ARG A 137 6.14 -5.66 16.95
C ARG A 137 5.55 -5.51 18.35
N ARG A 138 5.90 -4.45 19.07
CA ARG A 138 5.34 -4.16 20.40
C ARG A 138 3.85 -3.80 20.32
N LEU A 139 3.46 -3.02 19.31
CA LEU A 139 2.06 -2.68 19.08
C LEU A 139 1.26 -3.90 18.64
N GLY A 140 1.82 -4.74 17.76
CA GLY A 140 1.21 -6.03 17.39
C GLY A 140 0.87 -6.87 18.61
N ARG A 141 1.86 -7.09 19.50
CA ARG A 141 1.66 -7.79 20.78
C ARG A 141 0.57 -7.16 21.65
N LYS A 142 0.65 -5.84 21.86
CA LYS A 142 -0.27 -5.10 22.72
C LYS A 142 -1.72 -5.22 22.24
N HIS A 143 -1.92 -5.21 20.92
CA HIS A 143 -3.24 -5.31 20.28
C HIS A 143 -3.58 -6.74 19.85
N GLY A 144 -2.88 -7.74 20.41
CA GLY A 144 -3.16 -9.16 20.19
C GLY A 144 -3.09 -9.59 18.73
N GLN A 145 -2.25 -8.95 17.91
CA GLN A 145 -2.01 -9.39 16.53
C GLN A 145 -1.04 -10.56 16.51
N GLU A 146 -1.34 -11.55 15.69
CA GLU A 146 -0.50 -12.73 15.54
C GLU A 146 0.80 -12.42 14.82
N SER A 147 0.72 -11.57 13.80
CA SER A 147 1.88 -11.17 13.03
C SER A 147 1.78 -9.74 12.50
N VAL A 148 2.94 -9.09 12.36
CA VAL A 148 3.04 -7.73 11.83
C VAL A 148 3.99 -7.71 10.66
N ILE A 149 3.62 -7.00 9.59
CA ILE A 149 4.46 -6.86 8.41
C ILE A 149 5.28 -5.57 8.51
N THR A 150 6.58 -5.65 8.22
CA THR A 150 7.39 -4.46 7.95
C THR A 150 8.12 -4.62 6.64
N LYS A 151 8.18 -3.54 5.86
CA LYS A 151 8.94 -3.47 4.63
C LYS A 151 9.83 -2.24 4.62
N ASP A 152 11.00 -2.39 4.03
CA ASP A 152 11.92 -1.30 3.77
C ASP A 152 12.08 -1.14 2.25
N LYS A 153 12.35 0.08 1.79
CA LYS A 153 12.32 0.58 0.40
C LYS A 153 12.34 -0.52 -0.66
N ASP A 154 13.52 -0.89 -1.17
CA ASP A 154 13.66 -1.90 -2.23
C ASP A 154 13.82 -3.32 -1.70
N LYS A 155 13.70 -3.49 -0.37
CA LYS A 155 13.86 -4.76 0.32
C LYS A 155 12.53 -5.53 0.38
N PRO A 156 12.59 -6.87 0.49
CA PRO A 156 11.40 -7.66 0.69
C PRO A 156 10.70 -7.31 2.00
N ALA A 157 9.39 -7.50 2.03
CA ALA A 157 8.58 -7.46 3.23
C ALA A 157 8.94 -8.63 4.15
N ARG A 158 8.93 -8.36 5.45
CA ARG A 158 9.14 -9.39 6.47
C ARG A 158 7.92 -9.49 7.35
N LEU A 159 7.46 -10.71 7.56
CA LEU A 159 6.42 -11.07 8.53
C LEU A 159 7.08 -11.34 9.87
N HIS A 160 6.66 -10.64 10.91
CA HIS A 160 7.16 -10.82 12.27
C HIS A 160 6.10 -11.47 13.12
N ASP A 161 6.44 -12.59 13.74
CA ASP A 161 5.63 -13.19 14.79
C ASP A 161 5.57 -12.23 16.01
N THR A 162 4.33 -11.93 16.39
CA THR A 162 3.99 -11.15 17.58
C THR A 162 3.16 -11.93 18.59
N GLN A 163 2.76 -13.16 18.31
CA GLN A 163 2.05 -14.02 19.27
C GLN A 163 3.01 -14.71 20.23
N SER A 164 4.14 -15.21 19.72
CA SER A 164 5.07 -16.01 20.52
C SER A 164 5.84 -15.16 21.54
N LYS A 165 5.98 -15.69 22.76
CA LYS A 165 6.86 -15.13 23.80
C LYS A 165 8.33 -15.11 23.35
N LYS A 166 8.75 -16.15 22.62
CA LYS A 166 10.07 -16.27 21.95
C LYS A 166 9.87 -16.33 20.44
N PRO A 167 9.73 -15.18 19.77
CA PRO A 167 9.45 -15.14 18.33
C PRO A 167 10.65 -15.66 17.52
N GLY A 168 10.37 -16.53 16.56
CA GLY A 168 11.36 -17.06 15.62
C GLY A 168 11.89 -16.03 14.61
N LYS A 169 12.63 -16.52 13.60
CA LYS A 169 13.14 -15.68 12.50
C LYS A 169 11.95 -15.14 11.68
N SER A 170 12.02 -13.86 11.31
CA SER A 170 10.99 -13.24 10.47
C SER A 170 10.93 -13.87 9.09
N ALA A 171 9.74 -14.32 8.68
CA ALA A 171 9.52 -14.89 7.35
C ALA A 171 9.64 -13.83 6.26
N ASN A 172 10.08 -14.24 5.08
CA ASN A 172 10.20 -13.39 3.89
C ASN A 172 8.91 -13.51 3.08
N LEU A 173 8.25 -12.38 2.79
CA LEU A 173 7.04 -12.33 1.99
C LEU A 173 7.29 -11.82 0.56
N GLY A 174 8.53 -11.48 0.19
CA GLY A 174 8.83 -10.95 -1.14
C GLY A 174 8.56 -9.46 -1.31
N LYS A 175 8.44 -8.99 -2.56
CA LYS A 175 8.32 -7.56 -2.89
C LYS A 175 6.86 -7.17 -3.07
N SER A 176 6.58 -5.86 -3.11
CA SER A 176 5.20 -5.36 -3.27
C SER A 176 4.78 -5.39 -4.73
N ASN A 177 3.73 -6.17 -5.02
CA ASN A 177 3.16 -6.33 -6.35
C ASN A 177 1.73 -5.78 -6.40
N PRO A 178 1.34 -5.12 -7.51
CA PRO A 178 -0.04 -4.68 -7.69
C PRO A 178 -0.98 -5.88 -7.89
N GLY A 179 -2.25 -5.71 -7.54
CA GLY A 179 -3.28 -6.72 -7.77
C GLY A 179 -3.43 -7.72 -6.62
N LYS A 180 -4.33 -8.68 -6.84
CA LYS A 180 -4.61 -9.77 -5.91
C LYS A 180 -3.43 -10.74 -5.85
N ASN A 181 -3.22 -11.36 -4.69
CA ASN A 181 -2.23 -12.41 -4.56
C ASN A 181 -2.73 -13.65 -5.32
N PRO A 182 -1.94 -14.25 -6.24
CA PRO A 182 -2.32 -15.50 -6.90
C PRO A 182 -2.67 -16.63 -5.93
N LYS A 183 -2.04 -16.64 -4.74
CA LYS A 183 -2.31 -17.62 -3.67
C LYS A 183 -3.46 -17.21 -2.75
N GLY A 184 -4.01 -16.00 -2.91
CA GLY A 184 -5.07 -15.45 -2.05
C GLY A 184 -4.61 -15.10 -0.63
N GLU A 185 -3.31 -15.03 -0.40
CA GLU A 185 -2.72 -14.75 0.91
C GLU A 185 -2.36 -13.28 1.05
N GLY A 186 -2.73 -12.65 2.17
CA GLY A 186 -2.21 -11.35 2.59
C GLY A 186 -2.29 -10.23 1.56
N GLU A 187 -3.50 -9.68 1.38
CA GLU A 187 -3.75 -8.53 0.50
C GLU A 187 -4.03 -7.27 1.31
N THR A 188 -3.62 -6.12 0.80
CA THR A 188 -3.94 -4.82 1.38
C THR A 188 -4.46 -3.88 0.31
N SER A 189 -5.64 -3.32 0.53
CA SER A 189 -6.22 -2.30 -0.32
C SER A 189 -6.17 -0.93 0.33
N GLY A 190 -6.18 0.10 -0.50
CA GLY A 190 -6.39 1.48 -0.07
C GLY A 190 -7.84 1.87 0.08
N THR A 191 -8.79 0.94 0.13
CA THR A 191 -10.22 1.26 0.26
C THR A 191 -10.44 2.23 1.42
N LYS A 192 -10.99 3.42 1.13
CA LYS A 192 -11.09 4.52 2.10
C LYS A 192 -12.11 4.16 3.17
N ILE A 193 -11.63 4.07 4.41
CA ILE A 193 -12.48 3.86 5.59
C ILE A 193 -12.87 5.23 6.15
N ARG A 194 -14.13 5.65 5.96
CA ARG A 194 -14.65 6.96 6.40
C ARG A 194 -15.21 6.94 7.82
N SER A 195 -15.98 5.90 8.18
CA SER A 195 -16.70 5.81 9.47
C SER A 195 -15.99 4.94 10.51
N GLY A 196 -14.76 4.51 10.22
CA GLY A 196 -14.06 3.50 11.02
C GLY A 196 -14.68 2.11 10.92
N LYS A 197 -15.74 1.92 10.13
CA LYS A 197 -16.37 0.63 9.85
C LYS A 197 -15.68 -0.10 8.71
N LEU A 198 -15.64 -1.42 8.78
CA LEU A 198 -15.22 -2.25 7.66
C LEU A 198 -16.21 -2.07 6.48
N PRO A 199 -15.76 -1.65 5.29
CA PRO A 199 -16.65 -1.44 4.15
C PRO A 199 -17.10 -2.76 3.53
N LYS A 200 -18.33 -2.81 3.01
CA LYS A 200 -18.89 -4.03 2.38
C LYS A 200 -18.10 -4.46 1.13
N THR A 201 -17.55 -3.53 0.37
CA THR A 201 -16.78 -3.82 -0.86
C THR A 201 -15.32 -3.43 -0.72
N ASN A 202 -14.45 -4.17 -1.42
CA ASN A 202 -13.03 -3.87 -1.50
C ASN A 202 -12.63 -3.44 -2.92
N LYS A 203 -11.83 -2.38 -3.04
CA LYS A 203 -11.24 -1.94 -4.31
C LYS A 203 -9.94 -2.72 -4.58
N LYS A 204 -9.27 -2.39 -5.69
CA LYS A 204 -7.95 -2.92 -6.08
C LYS A 204 -7.01 -3.01 -4.86
N ALA A 205 -6.33 -4.15 -4.69
CA ALA A 205 -5.36 -4.40 -3.62
C ALA A 205 -3.92 -4.47 -4.16
N TYR A 206 -2.96 -4.56 -3.25
CA TYR A 206 -1.59 -4.99 -3.51
C TYR A 206 -1.23 -6.09 -2.51
N HIS A 207 -0.27 -6.92 -2.88
CA HIS A 207 0.20 -8.04 -2.05
C HIS A 207 1.73 -8.09 -2.01
N TYR A 208 2.26 -9.05 -1.24
CA TYR A 208 3.68 -9.37 -1.21
C TYR A 208 3.91 -10.74 -1.84
N ASN A 209 4.84 -10.82 -2.80
CA ASN A 209 5.35 -12.06 -3.41
C ASN A 209 6.75 -11.80 -4.00
#